data_AF-A0A9E5BSR2-F1
#
_entry.id   AF-A0A9E5BSR2-F1
#
_cell.length_a   1.000
_cell.length_b   1.000
_cell.length_c   1.000
_cell.angle_alpha   90.00
_cell.angle_beta   90.00
_cell.angle_gamma   90.00
#
_symmetry.space_group_name_H-M   'P 1'
#
loop_
_entity.id
_entity.type
_entity.pdbx_description
1 polymer ?
#
loop_
_entity_poly.entity_id
_entity_poly.type
_entity_poly.pdbx_seq_one_letter_code
_entity_poly.pdbx_strand_id
1 'polypeptide(L)'
;MIKVGIVGGTGYTGVELLRLLAQHPQVQLHSITSRSEAGMAVAEMFPSLRNRVDLKFTTPENAKLTECDAVFFATPHGVAMAQAKELLAANVRLLDLAADFRLQDTKVFEQWYGMPHACPDILKEAVYGLPEINREKIKKARVVGLAGCYPTSVQLGLAPLLSPKNGYSKPLIDSQRIIADCKSGTS
;
A
#
# COMPACT_ATOMS: atom_id res chain seq x y z
N MET A 1 -10.12 -4.33 -18.08
CA MET A 1 -8.87 -4.77 -17.41
C MET A 1 -8.27 -3.53 -16.77
N ILE A 2 -7.94 -3.59 -15.47
CA ILE A 2 -7.32 -2.52 -14.69
C ILE A 2 -5.81 -2.63 -14.90
N LYS A 3 -5.18 -1.60 -15.46
CA LYS A 3 -3.73 -1.52 -15.64
C LYS A 3 -3.06 -1.13 -14.34
N VAL A 4 -2.15 -1.98 -13.87
CA VAL A 4 -1.46 -1.78 -12.59
C VAL A 4 0.04 -1.63 -12.80
N GLY A 5 0.59 -0.53 -12.27
CA GLY A 5 2.03 -0.32 -12.11
C GLY A 5 2.48 -0.66 -10.69
N ILE A 6 3.71 -1.15 -10.53
CA ILE A 6 4.32 -1.43 -9.23
C ILE A 6 5.66 -0.72 -9.13
N VAL A 7 5.83 0.13 -8.13
CA VAL A 7 7.10 0.78 -7.80
C VAL A 7 7.79 0.01 -6.69
N GLY A 8 9.05 -0.39 -6.88
CA GLY A 8 9.83 -1.12 -5.87
C GLY A 8 9.50 -2.61 -5.79
N GLY A 9 9.39 -3.28 -6.93
CA GLY A 9 8.85 -4.64 -6.99
C GLY A 9 9.81 -5.78 -6.59
N THR A 10 11.04 -5.49 -6.16
CA THR A 10 12.07 -6.48 -5.82
C THR A 10 12.02 -6.97 -4.37
N GLY A 11 11.31 -6.27 -3.48
CA GLY A 11 11.12 -6.70 -2.10
C GLY A 11 10.06 -7.80 -1.95
N TYR A 12 9.97 -8.39 -0.75
CA TYR A 12 9.00 -9.45 -0.46
C TYR A 12 7.53 -9.01 -0.65
N THR A 13 7.20 -7.78 -0.28
CA THR A 13 5.88 -7.20 -0.55
C THR A 13 5.62 -7.06 -2.06
N GLY A 14 6.64 -6.70 -2.84
CA GLY A 14 6.57 -6.58 -4.29
C GLY A 14 6.31 -7.91 -4.98
N VAL A 15 7.07 -8.96 -4.65
CA VAL A 15 6.88 -10.30 -5.24
C VAL A 15 5.56 -10.93 -4.84
N GLU A 16 5.10 -10.71 -3.60
CA GLU A 16 3.81 -11.21 -3.16
C GLU A 16 2.66 -10.49 -3.86
N LEU A 17 2.77 -9.16 -4.03
CA LEU A 17 1.81 -8.39 -4.83
C LEU A 17 1.77 -8.87 -6.27
N LEU A 18 2.92 -9.12 -6.90
CA LEU A 18 2.99 -9.72 -8.24
C LEU A 18 2.27 -11.07 -8.30
N ARG A 19 2.54 -11.95 -7.33
CA ARG A 19 1.93 -13.29 -7.26
C ARG A 19 0.40 -13.20 -7.19
N LEU A 20 -0.13 -12.25 -6.41
CA LEU A 20 -1.57 -12.02 -6.28
C LEU A 20 -2.16 -11.42 -7.56
N LEU A 21 -1.57 -10.36 -8.10
CA LEU A 21 -2.10 -9.64 -9.26
C LEU A 21 -2.01 -10.45 -10.56
N ALA A 22 -0.98 -11.28 -10.73
CA ALA A 22 -0.84 -12.17 -11.89
C ALA A 22 -1.97 -13.21 -12.00
N GLN A 23 -2.74 -13.44 -10.93
CA GLN A 23 -3.88 -14.36 -10.90
C GLN A 23 -5.22 -13.62 -10.92
N HIS A 24 -5.23 -12.29 -10.86
CA HIS A 24 -6.46 -11.52 -10.74
C HIS A 24 -7.10 -11.31 -12.12
N PRO A 25 -8.33 -11.82 -12.38
CA PRO A 25 -8.89 -11.91 -13.74
C PRO A 25 -9.23 -10.56 -14.37
N GLN A 26 -9.27 -9.49 -13.57
CA GLN A 26 -9.55 -8.13 -14.04
C GLN A 26 -8.34 -7.21 -14.02
N VAL A 27 -7.14 -7.70 -13.68
CA VAL A 27 -5.91 -6.90 -13.62
C VAL A 27 -4.98 -7.27 -14.74
N GLN A 28 -4.34 -6.25 -15.30
CA GLN A 28 -3.20 -6.37 -16.19
C GLN A 28 -1.99 -5.70 -15.53
N LEU A 29 -0.92 -6.45 -15.31
CA LEU A 29 0.37 -5.87 -14.90
C LEU A 29 0.93 -5.07 -16.07
N HIS A 30 1.10 -3.76 -15.90
CA HIS A 30 1.59 -2.85 -16.92
C HIS A 30 3.10 -2.64 -16.81
N SER A 31 3.58 -2.32 -15.61
CA SER A 31 4.99 -2.07 -15.36
C SER A 31 5.40 -2.43 -13.93
N ILE A 32 6.67 -2.72 -13.76
CA ILE A 32 7.29 -2.98 -12.46
C ILE A 32 8.67 -2.31 -12.44
N THR A 33 8.93 -1.54 -11.38
CA THR A 33 10.14 -0.73 -11.34
C THR A 33 11.18 -1.26 -10.36
N SER A 34 12.43 -1.20 -10.80
CA SER A 34 13.64 -1.36 -9.99
C SER A 34 14.77 -0.63 -10.69
N ARG A 35 15.51 0.23 -9.98
CA ARG A 35 16.66 0.92 -10.57
C ARG A 35 17.86 -0.02 -10.75
N SER A 36 18.11 -0.92 -9.78
CA SER A 36 19.27 -1.83 -9.82
C SER A 36 19.09 -2.98 -10.81
N GLU A 37 17.84 -3.41 -11.05
CA GLU A 37 17.53 -4.60 -11.84
C GLU A 37 16.96 -4.28 -13.22
N ALA A 38 17.04 -3.02 -13.67
CA ALA A 38 16.43 -2.59 -14.92
C ALA A 38 16.90 -3.47 -16.11
N GLY A 39 15.95 -4.01 -16.86
CA GLY A 39 16.19 -4.93 -17.98
C GLY A 39 16.16 -6.42 -17.62
N MET A 40 16.28 -6.79 -16.34
CA MET A 40 16.16 -8.17 -15.87
C MET A 40 14.71 -8.63 -15.95
N ALA A 41 14.49 -9.87 -16.40
CA ALA A 41 13.16 -10.46 -16.40
C ALA A 41 12.68 -10.74 -14.97
N VAL A 42 11.41 -10.46 -14.67
CA VAL A 42 10.83 -10.76 -13.34
C VAL A 42 10.97 -12.25 -13.01
N ALA A 43 10.78 -13.13 -13.99
CA ALA A 43 10.92 -14.57 -13.81
C ALA A 43 12.37 -15.06 -13.64
N GLU A 44 13.38 -14.22 -13.95
CA GLU A 44 14.79 -14.49 -13.67
C GLU A 44 15.08 -14.29 -12.18
N MET A 45 14.63 -13.16 -11.62
CA MET A 45 14.74 -12.88 -10.18
C MET A 45 13.81 -13.76 -9.33
N PHE A 46 12.59 -13.98 -9.81
CA PHE A 46 11.55 -14.74 -9.11
C PHE A 46 11.08 -15.93 -9.95
N PRO A 47 11.79 -17.07 -9.92
CA PRO A 47 11.45 -18.25 -10.73
C PRO A 47 10.03 -18.79 -10.51
N SER A 48 9.44 -18.54 -9.33
CA SER A 48 8.05 -18.89 -9.01
C SER A 48 7.01 -18.20 -9.91
N LEU A 49 7.39 -17.11 -10.59
CA LEU A 49 6.53 -16.34 -11.49
C LEU A 49 6.74 -16.66 -12.98
N ARG A 50 7.56 -17.67 -13.30
CA ARG A 50 7.77 -18.13 -14.68
C ARG A 50 6.44 -18.52 -15.33
N ASN A 51 6.26 -18.13 -16.60
CA ASN A 51 5.03 -18.33 -17.38
C ASN A 51 3.78 -17.65 -16.78
N ARG A 52 3.93 -16.78 -15.77
CA ARG A 52 2.84 -15.99 -15.17
C ARG A 52 3.05 -14.49 -15.34
N VAL A 53 4.31 -14.04 -15.27
CA VAL A 53 4.68 -12.62 -15.44
C VAL A 53 5.79 -12.52 -16.48
N ASP A 54 5.49 -11.86 -17.61
CA ASP A 54 6.44 -11.64 -18.72
C ASP A 54 7.01 -10.20 -18.73
N LEU A 55 6.99 -9.55 -17.57
CA LEU A 55 7.56 -8.22 -17.41
C LEU A 55 9.06 -8.28 -17.14
N LYS A 56 9.73 -7.20 -17.52
CA LYS A 56 11.09 -6.86 -17.07
C LYS A 56 11.01 -5.70 -16.11
N PHE A 57 11.92 -5.63 -15.16
CA PHE A 57 12.05 -4.43 -14.34
C PHE A 57 12.46 -3.25 -15.22
N THR A 58 11.88 -2.09 -14.98
CA THR A 58 12.26 -0.83 -15.64
C THR A 58 12.66 0.20 -14.61
N THR A 59 13.34 1.26 -15.05
CA THR A 59 13.50 2.44 -14.20
C THR A 59 12.15 3.14 -14.02
N PRO A 60 11.92 3.88 -12.92
CA PRO A 60 10.70 4.66 -12.71
C PRO A 60 10.35 5.59 -13.88
N GLU A 61 11.36 6.21 -14.48
CA GLU A 61 11.20 7.18 -15.58
C GLU A 61 10.68 6.52 -16.87
N ASN A 62 11.02 5.25 -17.08
CA ASN A 62 10.63 4.48 -18.27
C ASN A 62 9.37 3.63 -18.05
N ALA A 63 8.83 3.60 -16.82
CA ALA A 63 7.74 2.71 -16.44
C ALA A 63 6.35 3.18 -16.88
N LYS A 64 6.24 4.40 -17.44
CA LYS A 64 4.98 5.00 -17.94
C LYS A 64 3.82 4.90 -16.94
N LEU A 65 4.11 5.19 -15.67
CA LEU A 65 3.16 5.01 -14.57
C LEU A 65 1.88 5.85 -14.72
N THR A 66 1.93 6.95 -15.48
CA THR A 66 0.77 7.78 -15.81
C THR A 66 -0.21 7.13 -16.79
N GLU A 67 0.17 6.03 -17.45
CA GLU A 67 -0.71 5.23 -18.31
C GLU A 67 -1.46 4.11 -17.54
N CYS A 68 -1.22 3.99 -16.22
CA CYS A 68 -1.87 3.01 -15.35
C CYS A 68 -3.19 3.54 -14.79
N ASP A 69 -4.09 2.62 -14.42
CA ASP A 69 -5.30 2.98 -13.66
C ASP A 69 -4.98 3.08 -12.16
N ALA A 70 -4.03 2.26 -11.69
CA ALA A 70 -3.56 2.24 -10.31
C ALA A 70 -2.07 1.93 -10.22
N VAL A 71 -1.41 2.51 -9.22
CA VAL A 71 0.01 2.26 -8.93
C VAL A 71 0.18 1.88 -7.47
N PHE A 72 0.86 0.75 -7.25
CA PHE A 72 1.27 0.30 -5.92
C PHE A 72 2.70 0.75 -5.63
N PHE A 73 2.93 1.24 -4.42
CA PHE A 73 4.26 1.59 -3.91
C PHE A 73 4.69 0.57 -2.86
N ALA A 74 5.64 -0.29 -3.24
CA ALA A 74 6.30 -1.28 -2.37
C ALA A 74 7.71 -0.81 -2.00
N THR A 75 7.86 0.48 -1.73
CA THR A 75 9.14 1.17 -1.49
C THR A 75 9.30 1.62 -0.04
N PRO A 76 10.52 2.02 0.37
CA PRO A 76 10.71 2.78 1.60
C PRO A 76 9.88 4.07 1.65
N HIS A 77 9.73 4.62 2.84
CA HIS A 77 8.99 5.86 3.10
C HIS A 77 9.57 7.04 2.30
N GLY A 78 8.71 7.92 1.80
CA GLY A 78 9.06 9.12 1.04
C GLY A 78 8.91 8.99 -0.47
N VAL A 79 9.03 7.78 -1.03
CA VAL A 79 8.99 7.59 -2.50
C VAL A 79 7.57 7.77 -3.05
N ALA A 80 6.53 7.36 -2.32
CA ALA A 80 5.15 7.52 -2.75
C ALA A 80 4.76 9.00 -2.75
N MET A 81 5.16 9.75 -1.71
CA MET A 81 4.94 11.20 -1.66
C MET A 81 5.55 11.92 -2.87
N ALA A 82 6.77 11.56 -3.28
CA ALA A 82 7.47 12.22 -4.38
C ALA A 82 6.74 12.13 -5.73
N GLN A 83 5.96 11.07 -5.94
CA GLN A 83 5.25 10.81 -7.22
C GLN A 83 3.73 11.06 -7.14
N ALA A 84 3.18 11.25 -5.93
CA ALA A 84 1.74 11.33 -5.72
C ALA A 84 1.06 12.42 -6.56
N LYS A 85 1.65 13.63 -6.61
CA LYS A 85 1.06 14.77 -7.32
C LYS A 85 0.93 14.51 -8.83
N GLU A 86 1.98 13.97 -9.45
CA GLU A 86 2.03 13.69 -10.88
C GLU A 86 1.02 12.59 -11.26
N LEU A 87 1.04 11.48 -10.52
CA LEU A 87 0.14 10.35 -10.77
C LEU A 87 -1.32 10.72 -10.58
N LEU A 88 -1.66 11.46 -9.52
CA LEU A 88 -3.02 11.92 -9.29
C LEU A 88 -3.50 12.88 -10.38
N ALA A 89 -2.63 13.75 -10.90
CA ALA A 89 -2.95 14.63 -12.02
C ALA A 89 -3.25 13.85 -13.31
N ALA A 90 -2.63 12.69 -13.50
CA ALA A 90 -2.93 11.74 -14.57
C ALA A 90 -4.12 10.80 -14.26
N ASN A 91 -4.89 11.08 -13.20
CA ASN A 91 -6.04 10.27 -12.76
C ASN A 91 -5.68 8.82 -12.33
N VAL A 92 -4.43 8.58 -11.97
CA VAL A 92 -3.97 7.30 -11.43
C VAL A 92 -4.29 7.20 -9.95
N ARG A 93 -4.83 6.06 -9.50
CA ARG A 93 -5.02 5.80 -8.07
C ARG A 93 -3.72 5.32 -7.41
N LEU A 94 -3.39 5.85 -6.23
CA LEU A 94 -2.24 5.41 -5.44
C LEU A 94 -2.63 4.40 -4.36
N LEU A 95 -1.83 3.33 -4.26
CA LEU A 95 -1.89 2.34 -3.20
C LEU A 95 -0.49 2.24 -2.55
N ASP A 96 -0.32 2.86 -1.40
CA ASP A 96 0.96 2.89 -0.69
C ASP A 96 1.04 1.76 0.34
N LEU A 97 1.95 0.78 0.13
CA LEU A 97 2.21 -0.28 1.11
C LEU A 97 3.12 0.20 2.25
N ALA A 98 3.78 1.35 2.08
CA ALA A 98 4.57 1.99 3.10
C ALA A 98 3.68 2.81 4.04
N ALA A 99 4.27 3.78 4.74
CA ALA A 99 3.59 4.53 5.78
C ALA A 99 3.20 5.97 5.40
N ASP A 100 3.58 6.41 4.20
CA ASP A 100 3.51 7.81 3.77
C ASP A 100 2.08 8.34 3.94
N PHE A 101 1.08 7.56 3.52
CA PHE A 101 -0.32 7.98 3.55
C PHE A 101 -1.16 7.34 4.67
N ARG A 102 -0.53 6.82 5.73
CA ARG A 102 -1.24 6.16 6.85
C ARG A 102 -1.74 7.13 7.92
N LEU A 103 -0.90 8.08 8.31
CA LEU A 103 -1.11 8.93 9.48
C LEU A 103 -1.57 10.32 9.03
N GLN A 104 -2.79 10.71 9.42
CA GLN A 104 -3.35 12.01 9.06
C GLN A 104 -2.68 13.19 9.77
N ASP A 105 -2.13 12.95 10.97
CA ASP A 105 -1.37 13.96 11.70
C ASP A 105 0.08 13.97 11.21
N THR A 106 0.46 15.05 10.52
CA THR A 106 1.80 15.21 9.96
C THR A 106 2.88 15.31 11.03
N LYS A 107 2.56 15.78 12.24
CA LYS A 107 3.53 15.82 13.35
C LYS A 107 3.81 14.42 13.89
N VAL A 108 2.77 13.59 14.00
CA VAL A 108 2.93 12.18 14.38
C VAL A 108 3.73 11.43 13.32
N PHE A 109 3.44 11.69 12.04
CA PHE A 109 4.26 11.14 10.95
C PHE A 109 5.73 11.51 11.09
N GLU A 110 6.04 12.80 11.24
CA GLU A 110 7.42 13.28 11.37
C GLU A 110 8.13 12.70 12.59
N GLN A 111 7.45 12.60 13.73
CA GLN A 111 7.98 11.99 14.95
C GLN A 111 8.44 10.54 14.73
N TRP A 112 7.67 9.74 13.99
CA TRP A 112 7.94 8.30 13.83
C TRP A 112 8.81 7.98 12.61
N TYR A 113 8.77 8.81 11.56
CA TYR A 113 9.44 8.56 10.29
C TYR A 113 10.62 9.47 10.02
N GLY A 114 10.91 10.44 10.90
CA GLY A 114 12.13 11.25 10.87
C GLY A 114 12.21 12.23 9.70
N MET A 115 11.09 12.49 9.02
CA MET A 115 11.00 13.42 7.91
C MET A 115 9.63 14.11 7.86
N PRO A 116 9.54 15.37 7.41
CA PRO A 116 8.27 16.04 7.23
C PRO A 116 7.46 15.38 6.10
N HIS A 117 6.14 15.37 6.25
CA HIS A 117 5.26 14.86 5.21
C HIS A 117 5.21 15.85 4.02
N ALA A 118 5.63 15.42 2.83
CA ALA A 118 5.80 16.28 1.67
C ALA A 118 4.49 16.62 0.92
N CYS A 119 3.40 15.90 1.21
CA CYS A 119 2.12 16.05 0.48
C CYS A 119 0.90 16.25 1.41
N PRO A 120 0.89 17.24 2.32
CA PRO A 120 -0.16 17.39 3.33
C PRO A 120 -1.57 17.58 2.74
N ASP A 121 -1.70 18.20 1.56
CA ASP A 121 -3.01 18.36 0.92
C ASP A 121 -3.54 17.07 0.31
N ILE A 122 -2.66 16.22 -0.24
CA ILE A 122 -3.02 14.88 -0.73
C ILE A 122 -3.32 13.94 0.44
N LEU A 123 -2.60 14.09 1.57
CA LEU A 123 -2.84 13.29 2.75
C LEU A 123 -4.28 13.43 3.28
N LYS A 124 -4.88 14.62 3.17
CA LYS A 124 -6.28 14.88 3.58
C LYS A 124 -7.30 14.03 2.81
N GLU A 125 -7.01 13.64 1.56
CA GLU A 125 -7.87 12.75 0.77
C GLU A 125 -7.52 11.26 0.92
N ALA A 126 -6.38 10.94 1.57
CA ALA A 126 -5.95 9.57 1.75
C ALA A 126 -6.83 8.80 2.74
N VAL A 127 -7.10 7.53 2.39
CA VAL A 127 -7.89 6.64 3.24
C VAL A 127 -6.99 5.53 3.79
N TYR A 128 -7.10 5.27 5.10
CA TYR A 128 -6.40 4.17 5.73
C TYR A 128 -6.94 2.83 5.25
N GLY A 129 -6.08 2.03 4.62
CA GLY A 129 -6.41 0.79 3.93
C GLY A 129 -6.65 -0.38 4.87
N LEU A 130 -7.81 -0.38 5.53
CA LEU A 130 -8.34 -1.48 6.32
C LEU A 130 -9.82 -1.70 5.93
N PRO A 131 -10.12 -2.59 4.97
CA PRO A 131 -11.45 -2.71 4.36
C PRO A 131 -12.59 -2.96 5.34
N GLU A 132 -12.37 -3.75 6.39
CA GLU A 132 -13.37 -4.06 7.43
C GLU A 132 -13.89 -2.79 8.12
N ILE A 133 -13.04 -1.77 8.23
CA ILE A 133 -13.36 -0.51 8.90
C ILE A 133 -13.73 0.59 7.90
N ASN A 134 -12.99 0.69 6.78
CA ASN A 134 -13.01 1.85 5.88
C ASN A 134 -13.60 1.55 4.48
N ARG A 135 -14.28 0.42 4.27
CA ARG A 135 -14.82 -0.03 2.95
C ARG A 135 -15.43 1.09 2.10
N GLU A 136 -16.37 1.84 2.64
CA GLU A 136 -17.10 2.87 1.88
C GLU A 136 -16.22 4.07 1.50
N LYS A 137 -15.23 4.39 2.34
CA LYS A 137 -14.24 5.43 2.04
C LYS A 137 -13.28 4.94 0.95
N ILE A 138 -12.80 3.70 1.06
CA ILE A 138 -11.86 3.09 0.10
C ILE A 138 -12.44 3.05 -1.31
N LYS A 139 -13.74 2.73 -1.48
CA LYS A 139 -14.39 2.73 -2.81
C LYS A 139 -14.21 4.05 -3.57
N LYS A 140 -14.22 5.17 -2.84
CA LYS A 140 -14.13 6.53 -3.39
C LYS A 140 -12.70 7.10 -3.36
N ALA A 141 -11.76 6.41 -2.71
CA ALA A 141 -10.42 6.90 -2.48
C ALA A 141 -9.60 6.93 -3.78
N ARG A 142 -8.83 8.01 -3.95
CA ARG A 142 -7.77 8.14 -4.95
C ARG A 142 -6.41 7.74 -4.38
N VAL A 143 -6.24 7.88 -3.06
CA VAL A 143 -5.02 7.48 -2.33
C VAL A 143 -5.42 6.58 -1.17
N VAL A 144 -4.77 5.41 -1.09
CA VAL A 144 -4.95 4.47 0.02
C VAL A 144 -3.59 4.18 0.64
N GLY A 145 -3.41 4.55 1.91
CA GLY A 145 -2.27 4.10 2.71
C GLY A 145 -2.60 2.75 3.35
N LEU A 146 -2.06 1.67 2.81
CA LEU A 146 -2.38 0.31 3.28
C LEU A 146 -1.88 0.11 4.71
N ALA A 147 -2.71 -0.49 5.55
CA ALA A 147 -2.37 -0.75 6.95
C ALA A 147 -1.11 -1.61 7.09
N GLY A 148 -0.32 -1.35 8.13
CA GLY A 148 0.83 -2.20 8.47
C GLY A 148 0.38 -3.58 8.97
N CYS A 149 1.27 -4.57 8.94
CA CYS A 149 0.98 -5.95 9.35
C CYS A 149 0.51 -6.05 10.82
N TYR A 150 1.25 -5.48 11.77
CA TYR A 150 0.83 -5.44 13.18
C TYR A 150 -0.41 -4.56 13.42
N PRO A 151 -0.49 -3.32 12.89
CA PRO A 151 -1.73 -2.55 12.97
C PRO A 151 -2.95 -3.31 12.44
N THR A 152 -2.80 -4.09 11.38
CA THR A 152 -3.88 -4.92 10.83
C THR A 152 -4.32 -5.99 11.83
N SER A 153 -3.40 -6.82 12.33
CA SER A 153 -3.75 -7.91 13.24
C SER A 153 -4.36 -7.40 14.55
N VAL A 154 -3.81 -6.33 15.12
CA VAL A 154 -4.28 -5.75 16.38
C VAL A 154 -5.63 -5.05 16.20
N GLN A 155 -5.79 -4.22 15.16
CA GLN A 155 -7.06 -3.50 14.95
C GLN A 155 -8.20 -4.46 14.64
N LEU A 156 -7.98 -5.49 13.83
CA LEU A 156 -9.03 -6.46 13.51
C LEU A 156 -9.48 -7.25 14.76
N GLY A 157 -8.54 -7.63 15.64
CA GLY A 157 -8.87 -8.29 16.89
C GLY A 157 -9.66 -7.43 17.87
N LEU A 158 -9.35 -6.12 17.94
CA LEU A 158 -9.98 -5.18 18.88
C LEU A 158 -11.25 -4.54 18.34
N ALA A 159 -11.41 -4.43 17.01
CA ALA A 159 -12.53 -3.77 16.37
C ALA A 159 -13.90 -4.22 16.90
N PRO A 160 -14.24 -5.51 17.02
CA PRO A 160 -15.55 -5.92 17.53
C PRO A 160 -15.78 -5.55 19.01
N LEU A 161 -14.71 -5.42 19.81
CA LEU A 161 -14.80 -5.11 21.24
C LEU A 161 -14.99 -3.62 21.49
N LEU A 162 -14.39 -2.78 20.65
CA LEU A 162 -14.39 -1.32 20.81
C LEU A 162 -15.42 -0.60 19.92
N SER A 163 -15.88 -1.25 18.84
CA SER A 163 -16.74 -0.62 17.85
C SER A 163 -18.13 -0.30 18.42
N PRO A 164 -18.68 0.90 18.18
CA PRO A 164 -20.06 1.22 18.52
C PRO A 164 -21.08 0.40 17.70
N LYS A 165 -20.63 -0.34 16.67
CA LYS A 165 -21.47 -1.19 15.83
C LYS A 165 -21.62 -2.62 16.36
N ASN A 166 -21.05 -2.93 17.53
CA ASN A 166 -21.09 -4.27 18.10
C ASN A 166 -22.46 -4.64 18.73
N GLY A 167 -23.43 -3.74 18.71
CA GLY A 167 -24.79 -3.97 19.23
C GLY A 167 -24.93 -3.70 20.73
N TYR A 168 -23.87 -3.28 21.41
CA TYR A 168 -23.89 -2.92 22.83
C TYR A 168 -23.85 -1.40 23.01
N SER A 169 -24.40 -0.91 24.12
CA SER A 169 -24.46 0.53 24.42
C SER A 169 -23.10 1.13 24.81
N LYS A 170 -22.08 0.30 25.05
CA LYS A 170 -20.72 0.68 25.46
C LYS A 170 -19.70 -0.31 24.87
N PRO A 171 -18.41 0.09 24.77
CA PRO A 171 -17.32 -0.85 24.49
C PRO A 171 -17.34 -2.03 25.48
N LEU A 172 -16.98 -3.21 25.00
CA LEU A 172 -16.96 -4.45 25.78
C LEU A 172 -15.69 -4.60 26.64
N ILE A 173 -14.70 -3.75 26.42
CA ILE A 173 -13.43 -3.71 27.17
C ILE A 173 -13.09 -2.26 27.54
N ASP A 174 -12.26 -2.09 28.57
CA ASP A 174 -11.62 -0.81 28.85
C ASP A 174 -10.55 -0.51 27.80
N SER A 175 -10.65 0.66 27.17
CA SER A 175 -9.73 1.11 26.12
C SER A 175 -8.59 1.99 26.63
N GLN A 176 -8.51 2.30 27.93
CA GLN A 176 -7.46 3.17 28.48
C GLN A 176 -6.06 2.54 28.37
N ARG A 177 -5.95 1.22 28.53
CA ARG A 177 -4.68 0.51 28.42
C ARG A 177 -4.85 -0.85 27.77
N ILE A 178 -4.36 -0.96 26.54
CA ILE A 178 -4.34 -2.20 25.77
C ILE A 178 -2.89 -2.63 25.58
N ILE A 179 -2.60 -3.90 25.86
CA ILE A 179 -1.27 -4.49 25.64
C ILE A 179 -1.38 -5.44 24.45
N ALA A 180 -0.59 -5.17 23.40
CA ALA A 180 -0.49 -6.03 22.22
C ALA A 180 0.91 -6.65 22.15
N ASP A 181 1.02 -7.91 22.58
CA ASP A 181 2.26 -8.69 22.47
C ASP A 181 2.23 -9.53 21.17
N CYS A 182 2.89 -9.00 20.14
CA CYS A 182 2.83 -9.49 18.77
C CYS A 182 4.07 -10.32 18.40
N LYS A 183 3.86 -11.39 17.61
CA LYS A 183 4.92 -12.28 17.10
C LYS A 183 4.86 -12.29 15.57
N SER A 184 6.00 -12.31 14.89
CA SER A 184 6.08 -12.34 13.43
C SER A 184 7.14 -13.33 12.95
N GLY A 185 6.93 -13.87 11.75
CA GLY A 185 7.99 -14.53 10.99
C GLY A 185 9.04 -13.53 10.50
N THR A 186 10.17 -14.05 10.00
CA THR A 186 11.35 -13.28 9.59
C THR A 186 11.33 -12.81 8.14
N SER A 187 10.17 -12.91 7.47
CA SER A 187 10.00 -12.49 6.07
C SER A 187 10.55 -11.09 5.86
#